data_AF-A0A178XXA7-F1
#
_entry.id   AF-A0A178XXA7-F1
#
_cell.length_a   1.000
_cell.length_b   1.000
_cell.length_c   1.000
_cell.angle_alpha   90.00
_cell.angle_beta   90.00
_cell.angle_gamma   90.00
#
_symmetry.space_group_name_H-M   'P 1'
#
loop_
_entity.id
_entity.type
_entity.pdbx_description
1 polymer ?
#
loop_
_entity_poly.entity_id
_entity_poly.type
_entity_poly.pdbx_seq_one_letter_code
_entity_poly.pdbx_strand_id
1 'polypeptide(L)'
;MQNVEFQLAAHREILIAVLSALVRHEDVWPEINRVLDEVRIVQDHEEDPGIVPSEAFAKQNAMTAEITSILRAATMRAALDPEAHQTT
;
A
#
# COMPACT_ATOMS: atom_id res chain seq x y z
N MET A 1 -24.47 -6.12 -10.07
CA MET A 1 -23.62 -5.19 -9.28
C MET A 1 -22.50 -5.91 -8.49
N GLN A 2 -22.21 -7.20 -8.74
CA GLN A 2 -21.20 -7.98 -7.99
C GLN A 2 -19.77 -7.90 -8.53
N ASN A 3 -19.54 -7.37 -9.75
CA ASN A 3 -18.25 -7.54 -10.43
C ASN A 3 -17.14 -6.61 -9.88
N VAL A 4 -17.48 -5.42 -9.38
CA VAL A 4 -16.48 -4.40 -8.99
C VAL A 4 -15.71 -4.81 -7.74
N GLU A 5 -16.37 -5.38 -6.73
CA GLU A 5 -15.71 -5.82 -5.49
C GLU A 5 -14.73 -6.97 -5.77
N PHE A 6 -15.15 -7.96 -6.57
CA PHE A 6 -14.27 -9.06 -6.97
C PHE A 6 -13.12 -8.59 -7.86
N GLN A 7 -13.37 -7.65 -8.77
CA GLN A 7 -12.31 -7.03 -9.58
C GLN A 7 -11.30 -6.30 -8.70
N LEU A 8 -11.75 -5.49 -7.75
CA LEU A 8 -10.86 -4.75 -6.86
C LEU A 8 -10.02 -5.69 -6.00
N ALA A 9 -10.63 -6.74 -5.45
CA ALA A 9 -9.93 -7.78 -4.71
C ALA A 9 -8.87 -8.48 -5.58
N ALA A 10 -9.20 -8.82 -6.83
CA ALA A 10 -8.25 -9.43 -7.76
C ALA A 10 -7.06 -8.52 -8.08
N HIS A 11 -7.31 -7.22 -8.35
CA HIS A 11 -6.22 -6.26 -8.57
C HIS A 11 -5.34 -6.11 -7.35
N ARG A 12 -5.94 -6.07 -6.15
CA ARG A 12 -5.21 -6.00 -4.89
C ARG A 12 -4.28 -7.19 -4.71
N GLU A 13 -4.76 -8.41 -4.97
CA GLU A 13 -3.92 -9.60 -4.87
C GLU A 13 -2.77 -9.62 -5.87
N ILE A 14 -3.02 -9.19 -7.11
CA ILE A 14 -1.98 -9.05 -8.15
C ILE A 14 -0.93 -8.03 -7.70
N LEU A 15 -1.34 -6.86 -7.20
CA LEU A 15 -0.43 -5.83 -6.71
C LEU A 15 0.43 -6.32 -5.54
N ILE A 16 -0.17 -7.02 -4.57
CA ILE A 16 0.59 -7.60 -3.45
C ILE A 16 1.60 -8.62 -3.96
N ALA A 17 1.25 -9.46 -4.94
CA ALA A 17 2.18 -10.43 -5.53
C ALA A 17 3.36 -9.73 -6.22
N VAL A 18 3.08 -8.75 -7.09
CA VAL A 18 4.12 -7.98 -7.78
C VAL A 18 5.02 -7.25 -6.79
N LEU A 19 4.44 -6.52 -5.83
CA LEU A 19 5.21 -5.79 -4.83
C LEU A 19 6.02 -6.72 -3.94
N SER A 20 5.50 -7.89 -3.56
CA SER A 20 6.26 -8.86 -2.75
C SER A 20 7.52 -9.37 -3.46
N ALA A 21 7.48 -9.52 -4.79
CA ALA A 21 8.68 -9.84 -5.57
C ALA A 21 9.67 -8.67 -5.57
N LEU A 22 9.17 -7.43 -5.59
CA LEU A 22 9.99 -6.21 -5.61
C LEU A 22 10.61 -5.84 -4.26
N VAL A 23 10.05 -6.27 -3.13
CA VAL A 23 10.56 -5.98 -1.76
C VAL A 23 12.05 -6.29 -1.60
N ARG A 24 12.55 -7.26 -2.36
CA ARG A 24 13.91 -7.79 -2.23
C ARG A 24 14.93 -7.05 -3.10
N HIS A 25 14.48 -6.10 -3.91
CA HIS A 25 15.33 -5.26 -4.75
C HIS A 25 15.69 -3.99 -3.99
N GLU A 26 16.92 -3.93 -3.45
CA GLU A 26 17.40 -2.84 -2.58
C GLU A 26 17.46 -1.47 -3.28
N ASP A 27 17.49 -1.44 -4.62
CA ASP A 27 17.48 -0.24 -5.45
C ASP A 27 16.07 0.24 -5.80
N VAL A 28 15.13 -0.70 -6.01
CA VAL A 28 13.76 -0.38 -6.46
C VAL A 28 12.80 -0.19 -5.29
N TRP A 29 12.89 -1.00 -4.24
CA TRP A 29 11.94 -0.97 -3.13
C TRP A 29 11.94 0.37 -2.36
N PRO A 30 13.09 1.00 -2.06
CA PRO A 30 13.09 2.31 -1.41
C PRO A 30 12.45 3.39 -2.27
N GLU A 31 12.65 3.35 -3.59
CA GLU A 31 12.07 4.32 -4.52
C GLU A 31 10.54 4.19 -4.60
N ILE A 32 10.02 2.95 -4.63
CA ILE A 32 8.57 2.70 -4.56
C ILE A 32 7.97 3.27 -3.27
N ASN A 33 8.63 3.04 -2.13
CA ASN A 33 8.15 3.59 -0.85
C ASN A 33 8.19 5.11 -0.85
N ARG A 34 9.27 5.73 -1.36
CA ARG A 34 9.39 7.19 -1.47
C ARG A 34 8.25 7.80 -2.29
N VAL A 35 7.99 7.27 -3.49
CA VAL A 35 6.93 7.77 -4.38
C VAL A 35 5.55 7.60 -3.75
N LEU A 36 5.30 6.48 -3.07
CA LEU A 36 4.01 6.24 -2.41
C LEU A 36 3.83 7.08 -1.14
N ASP A 37 4.91 7.39 -0.43
CA ASP A 37 4.89 8.31 0.71
C ASP A 37 4.54 9.73 0.29
N GLU A 38 4.97 10.19 -0.89
CA GLU A 38 4.55 11.49 -1.45
C GLU A 38 3.04 11.57 -1.75
N VAL A 39 2.41 10.43 -2.04
CA VAL A 39 0.96 10.33 -2.27
C VAL A 39 0.18 10.28 -0.95
N ARG A 40 0.81 9.80 0.13
CA ARG A 40 0.21 9.75 1.46
C ARG A 40 0.16 11.16 2.05
N ILE A 41 -0.96 11.54 2.63
CA ILE A 41 -1.02 12.77 3.43
C ILE A 41 -0.32 12.50 4.76
N VAL A 42 0.68 13.33 5.09
CA VAL A 42 1.24 13.40 6.44
C VAL A 42 0.22 14.13 7.33
N GLN A 43 -0.41 13.41 8.26
CA GLN A 43 -1.39 13.97 9.21
C GLN A 43 -0.76 14.87 10.30
N ASP A 44 0.45 15.41 10.11
CA ASP A 44 1.16 16.20 11.12
C ASP A 44 0.62 17.64 11.29
N HIS A 45 -0.52 17.95 10.68
CA HIS A 45 -1.26 19.16 11.02
C HIS A 45 -2.30 18.82 12.08
N GLU A 46 -2.08 19.36 13.27
CA GLU A 46 -3.02 19.47 14.39
C GLU A 46 -4.45 19.71 13.90
N GLU A 47 -5.22 18.63 13.70
CA GLU A 47 -6.65 18.75 13.45
C GLU A 47 -7.31 19.20 14.77
N ASP A 48 -7.71 20.46 14.80
CA ASP A 48 -8.43 21.10 15.90
C ASP A 48 -9.61 20.21 16.35
N PRO A 49 -9.69 19.81 17.64
CA PRO A 49 -10.69 18.85 18.12
C PRO A 49 -12.09 19.47 18.04
N GLY A 50 -12.78 19.25 16.92
CA GLY A 50 -14.11 19.79 16.66
C GLY A 50 -14.47 19.97 15.18
N ILE A 51 -13.50 19.90 14.25
CA ILE A 51 -13.77 19.95 12.82
C ILE A 51 -14.14 18.54 12.33
N VAL A 52 -15.35 18.39 11.79
CA VAL A 52 -15.74 17.17 11.06
C VAL A 52 -14.90 17.12 9.77
N PRO A 53 -14.11 16.06 9.53
CA PRO A 53 -13.32 15.96 8.30
C PRO A 53 -14.23 16.08 7.08
N SER A 54 -13.86 16.91 6.12
CA SER A 54 -14.61 17.02 4.87
C SER A 54 -14.62 15.65 4.15
N GLU A 55 -15.63 15.40 3.31
CA GLU A 55 -15.74 14.14 2.53
C GLU A 55 -14.47 13.86 1.70
N ALA A 56 -13.80 14.91 1.22
CA ALA A 56 -12.52 14.80 0.51
C ALA A 56 -11.40 14.24 1.41
N PHE A 57 -11.30 14.70 2.67
CA PHE A 57 -10.34 14.18 3.64
C PHE A 57 -10.64 12.72 4.00
N ALA A 58 -11.91 12.36 4.20
CA ALA A 58 -12.31 10.97 4.48
C ALA A 58 -11.90 10.03 3.34
N LYS A 59 -12.13 10.42 2.09
CA LYS A 59 -11.73 9.64 0.91
C LYS A 59 -10.21 9.49 0.80
N GLN A 60 -9.46 10.55 1.09
CA GLN A 60 -8.01 10.55 0.98
C GLN A 60 -7.33 9.78 2.12
N ASN A 61 -7.93 9.77 3.31
CA ASN A 61 -7.53 8.91 4.43
C ASN A 61 -7.76 7.43 4.11
N ALA A 62 -8.91 7.10 3.51
CA ALA A 62 -9.20 5.74 3.06
C ALA A 62 -8.17 5.26 2.02
N MET A 63 -7.77 6.12 1.09
CA MET A 63 -6.70 5.82 0.12
C MET A 63 -5.34 5.60 0.79
N THR A 64 -4.96 6.45 1.75
CA THR A 64 -3.72 6.32 2.52
C THR A 64 -3.67 5.01 3.31
N ALA A 65 -4.79 4.66 3.95
CA ALA A 65 -4.93 3.39 4.68
C ALA A 65 -4.80 2.18 3.74
N GLU A 66 -5.40 2.27 2.55
CA GLU A 66 -5.35 1.20 1.55
C GLU A 66 -3.93 0.97 1.02
N ILE A 67 -3.21 2.03 0.66
CA ILE A 67 -1.81 1.97 0.24
C ILE A 67 -0.94 1.32 1.33
N THR A 68 -1.09 1.79 2.58
CA THR A 68 -0.34 1.26 3.73
C THR A 68 -0.62 -0.24 3.94
N SER A 69 -1.88 -0.64 3.78
CA SER A 69 -2.31 -2.03 3.92
C SER A 69 -1.71 -2.94 2.85
N ILE A 70 -1.65 -2.48 1.59
CA ILE A 70 -1.06 -3.21 0.47
C ILE A 70 0.45 -3.38 0.66
N LEU A 71 1.17 -2.30 1.00
CA LEU A 71 2.62 -2.36 1.22
C LEU A 71 2.98 -3.31 2.37
N ARG A 72 2.23 -3.26 3.48
CA ARG A 72 2.41 -4.17 4.60
C ARG A 72 2.20 -5.63 4.18
N ALA A 73 1.15 -5.91 3.41
CA ALA A 73 0.87 -7.27 2.94
C ALA A 73 1.99 -7.79 2.02
N ALA A 74 2.52 -6.94 1.13
CA ALA A 74 3.63 -7.28 0.25
C ALA A 74 4.90 -7.63 1.05
N THR A 75 5.27 -6.80 2.04
CA THR A 75 6.41 -7.05 2.93
C THR A 75 6.23 -8.34 3.74
N MET A 76 5.04 -8.58 4.28
CA MET A 76 4.74 -9.81 5.01
C MET A 76 4.84 -11.05 4.11
N ARG A 77 4.30 -11.01 2.89
CA ARG A 77 4.40 -12.11 1.92
C ARG A 77 5.86 -12.39 1.56
N ALA A 78 6.65 -11.35 1.29
CA ALA A 78 8.08 -11.49 0.99
C ALA A 78 8.87 -12.10 2.14
N ALA A 79 8.53 -11.76 3.39
CA ALA A 79 9.19 -12.32 4.58
C ALA A 79 8.88 -13.81 4.80
N LEU A 80 7.75 -14.32 4.27
CA LEU A 80 7.35 -15.73 4.38
C LEU A 80 7.99 -16.64 3.31
N ASP A 81 8.59 -16.09 2.26
CA ASP A 81 9.25 -16.84 1.18
C ASP A 81 10.76 -16.48 1.05
N PRO A 82 11.61 -16.97 1.97
CA PRO A 82 13.03 -16.65 1.98
C PRO A 82 13.85 -17.41 0.90
N GLU A 83 13.33 -18.52 0.34
CA GLU A 83 14.09 -19.47 -0.48
C GLU A 83 14.18 -19.14 -1.97
N ALA A 84 13.43 -18.15 -2.47
CA ALA A 84 13.51 -17.68 -3.87
C ALA A 84 14.89 -17.09 -4.29
N HIS A 85 15.91 -17.10 -3.41
CA HIS A 85 17.29 -16.69 -3.69
C HIS A 85 18.15 -17.76 -4.40
N GLN A 86 17.76 -19.04 -4.44
CA GLN A 86 18.71 -20.10 -4.81
C GLN A 86 18.67 -20.53 -6.28
N THR A 87 18.02 -19.78 -7.16
CA THR A 87 17.89 -20.17 -8.58
C THR A 87 18.18 -19.02 -9.52
N THR A 88 19.44 -18.60 -9.61
CA THR A 88 20.15 -18.12 -10.82
C THR A 88 21.63 -18.06 -10.48
#